data_AF-A0A1G9AM17-F1
#
_entry.id   AF-A0A1G9AM17-F1
#
_cell.length_a   1.000
_cell.length_b   1.000
_cell.length_c   1.000
_cell.angle_alpha   90.00
_cell.angle_beta   90.00
_cell.angle_gamma   90.00
#
_symmetry.space_group_name_H-M   'P 1'
#
loop_
_entity.id
_entity.type
_entity.pdbx_description
1 polymer ?
#
loop_
_entity_poly.entity_id
_entity_poly.type
_entity_poly.pdbx_seq_one_letter_code
_entity_poly.pdbx_strand_id
1 'polypeptide(L)' 'MLNNIGLPGLLLIAIVVLVLFGRGKISALMGEVGKGITAFKRGVSEGQKEIEDASAAAKEVAPEEQKDKA' A
#
# COMPACT_ATOMS: atom_id res chain seq x y z
N MET A 1 -0.77 37.69 0.76
CA MET A 1 -1.40 37.41 2.08
C MET A 1 -2.12 36.06 2.16
N LEU A 2 -2.13 35.23 1.10
CA LEU A 2 -2.75 33.87 1.11
C LEU A 2 -1.77 32.73 1.47
N ASN A 3 -0.47 33.01 1.57
CA ASN A 3 0.56 31.99 1.81
C ASN A 3 0.55 31.41 3.23
N ASN A 4 -0.28 31.96 4.12
CA ASN A 4 -0.47 31.50 5.50
C ASN A 4 -1.70 30.59 5.67
N ILE A 5 -2.45 30.26 4.60
CA ILE A 5 -3.66 29.43 4.73
C ILE A 5 -3.41 27.94 4.44
N GLY A 6 -2.37 27.60 3.66
CA GLY A 6 -2.10 26.21 3.30
C GLY A 6 -1.77 25.33 4.51
N LEU A 7 -0.53 25.44 5.02
CA LEU A 7 -0.07 24.63 6.15
C LEU A 7 -0.72 25.03 7.49
N PRO A 8 -0.84 26.34 7.83
CA PRO A 8 -1.44 26.75 9.10
C PRO A 8 -2.97 26.52 9.16
N GLY A 9 -3.67 26.67 8.03
CA GLY A 9 -5.12 26.40 7.96
C GLY A 9 -5.45 24.93 8.12
N LEU A 10 -4.65 24.04 7.51
CA LEU A 10 -4.81 22.59 7.68
C LEU A 10 -4.58 22.15 9.13
N LEU A 11 -3.62 22.77 9.83
CA LEU A 11 -3.37 22.50 11.24
C LEU A 11 -4.54 22.93 12.14
N LEU A 12 -5.17 24.06 11.84
CA LEU A 12 -6.37 24.52 12.55
C LEU A 12 -7.55 23.56 12.34
N ILE A 13 -7.76 23.10 11.10
CA ILE A 13 -8.79 22.10 10.79
C ILE A 13 -8.52 20.79 11.54
N ALA A 14 -7.26 20.33 11.57
CA ALA A 14 -6.88 19.12 12.29
C ALA A 14 -7.17 19.22 13.80
N ILE A 15 -6.93 20.38 14.42
CA ILE A 15 -7.26 20.63 15.83
C ILE A 15 -8.78 20.60 16.05
N VAL A 16 -9.56 21.26 15.20
CA VAL A 16 -11.04 21.27 15.31
C VAL A 16 -11.59 19.84 15.22
N VAL A 17 -11.12 19.06 14.24
CA VAL A 17 -11.52 17.66 14.10
C VAL A 17 -11.11 16.83 15.32
N LEU A 18 -9.91 17.03 15.84
CA LEU A 18 -9.43 16.34 17.05
C LEU A 18 -10.28 16.67 18.28
N VAL A 19 -10.76 17.91 18.44
CA VAL A 19 -11.64 18.31 19.55
C VAL A 19 -13.03 17.69 19.40
N LEU A 20 -13.61 17.70 18.20
CA LEU A 20 -14.95 17.16 17.95
C LEU A 20 -15.02 15.63 18.09
N PHE A 21 -14.03 14.93 17.55
CA PHE A 21 -13.99 13.46 17.58
C PHE A 21 -13.27 12.91 18.81
N GLY A 22 -12.39 13.69 19.42
CA GLY A 22 -11.57 13.29 20.56
C GLY A 22 -10.41 12.35 20.16
N ARG A 23 -9.31 12.42 20.91
CA ARG A 23 -8.11 11.58 20.69
C ARG A 23 -8.41 10.07 20.69
N GLY A 24 -9.32 9.60 21.54
CA GLY A 24 -9.61 8.18 21.71
C GLY A 24 -10.29 7.54 20.49
N LYS A 25 -11.28 8.23 19.89
CA LYS A 25 -12.03 7.70 18.74
C LYS A 25 -11.17 7.68 17.48
N ILE A 26 -10.37 8.73 17.27
CA ILE A 26 -9.47 8.80 16.11
C ILE A 26 -8.39 7.71 16.19
N SER A 27 -7.79 7.47 17.37
CA SER A 27 -6.77 6.43 17.51
C SER A 27 -7.32 5.02 17.29
N ALA A 28 -8.54 4.73 17.75
CA ALA A 28 -9.19 3.44 17.50
C ALA A 28 -9.44 3.21 16.00
N LEU A 29 -10.03 4.21 15.33
CA LEU A 29 -10.30 4.16 13.88
C LEU A 29 -9.03 4.04 13.04
N MET A 30 -7.98 4.80 13.38
CA MET A 30 -6.68 4.71 12.69
C MET A 30 -6.02 3.34 12.88
N GLY A 31 -6.22 2.69 14.02
CA GLY A 31 -5.74 1.32 14.25
C GLY A 31 -6.44 0.28 13.36
N GLU A 32 -7.76 0.36 13.22
CA GLU A 32 -8.54 -0.54 12.37
C GLU A 32 -8.25 -0.31 10.88
N VAL A 33 -8.21 0.96 10.45
CA VAL A 33 -7.85 1.34 9.08
C VAL A 33 -6.40 0.96 8.75
N GLY A 34 -5.47 1.15 9.69
CA GLY A 34 -4.06 0.80 9.51
C GLY A 34 -3.84 -0.71 9.29
N LYS A 35 -4.58 -1.56 10.00
CA LYS A 35 -4.59 -3.01 9.79
C LYS A 35 -5.14 -3.36 8.39
N GLY A 36 -6.23 -2.72 7.97
CA GLY A 36 -6.80 -2.90 6.63
C GLY A 36 -5.83 -2.53 5.51
N ILE A 37 -5.18 -1.36 5.61
CA ILE A 37 -4.18 -0.91 4.63
C ILE A 37 -2.97 -1.86 4.61
N THR A 38 -2.53 -2.35 5.77
CA THR A 38 -1.40 -3.29 5.87
C THR A 38 -1.73 -4.63 5.24
N ALA A 39 -2.92 -5.19 5.51
CA ALA A 39 -3.38 -6.43 4.89
C ALA A 39 -3.53 -6.28 3.38
N PHE A 40 -4.08 -5.15 2.91
CA PHE A 40 -4.18 -4.84 1.49
C PHE A 40 -2.80 -4.75 0.83
N LYS A 41 -1.86 -4.00 1.43
CA LYS A 41 -0.49 -3.89 0.92
C LYS A 41 0.20 -5.24 0.86
N ARG A 42 0.02 -6.09 1.88
CA ARG A 42 0.58 -7.44 1.91
C ARG A 42 0.00 -8.32 0.81
N GLY A 43 -1.32 -8.34 0.65
CA GLY A 43 -1.99 -9.10 -0.41
C GLY A 43 -1.59 -8.67 -1.82
N VAL A 44 -1.42 -7.36 -2.06
CA VAL A 44 -0.94 -6.86 -3.36
C VAL A 44 0.51 -7.28 -3.63
N SER A 45 1.40 -7.18 -2.63
CA SER A 45 2.79 -7.60 -2.78
C SER A 45 2.94 -9.13 -2.93
N GLU A 46 2.15 -9.92 -2.20
CA GLU A 46 2.11 -11.38 -2.33
C GLU A 46 1.61 -11.79 -3.72
N GLY A 47 0.51 -11.19 -4.19
CA GLY A 47 -0.02 -11.47 -5.53
C GLY A 47 0.93 -11.05 -6.67
N GLN A 48 1.67 -9.95 -6.52
CA GLN A 48 2.71 -9.59 -7.50
C GLN A 48 3.84 -10.63 -7.53
N LYS A 49 4.30 -11.10 -6.37
CA LYS A 49 5.32 -12.15 -6.29
C LYS A 49 4.85 -13.47 -6.86
N GLU A 50 3.62 -13.90 -6.58
CA GLU A 50 3.06 -15.13 -7.16
C GLU A 50 2.99 -15.06 -8.70
N ILE A 51 2.67 -13.90 -9.27
CA ILE A 51 2.68 -13.71 -10.73
C ILE A 51 4.12 -13.77 -11.28
N GLU A 52 5.08 -13.20 -10.57
CA GLU A 52 6.49 -13.19 -10.97
C GLU A 52 7.13 -14.58 -10.86
N ASP A 53 6.85 -15.32 -9.78
CA ASP A 53 7.29 -16.69 -9.54
C ASP A 53 6.60 -17.68 -10.50
N ALA A 54 5.30 -17.49 -10.82
CA ALA A 54 4.61 -18.30 -11.83
C ALA A 54 5.17 -18.06 -13.24
N SER A 55 5.59 -16.84 -13.55
CA SER A 55 6.27 -16.49 -14.80
C SER A 55 7.69 -17.06 -14.88
N ALA A 56 8.41 -17.11 -13.75
CA ALA A 56 9.73 -17.74 -13.66
C ALA A 56 9.63 -19.28 -13.81
N ALA A 57 8.67 -19.92 -13.14
CA ALA A 57 8.42 -21.35 -13.25
C ALA A 57 7.97 -21.77 -14.66
N ALA A 58 7.19 -20.93 -15.35
CA ALA A 58 6.82 -21.15 -16.76
C ALA A 58 8.01 -21.05 -17.73
N LYS A 59 9.05 -20.29 -17.36
CA LYS A 59 10.31 -20.19 -18.14
C LYS A 59 11.28 -21.34 -17.91
N GLU A 60 11.18 -22.04 -16.78
CA GLU A 60 12.08 -23.16 -16.44
C GLU A 60 11.64 -24.51 -17.05
N VAL A 61 10.37 -24.63 -17.44
CA VAL A 61 9.80 -25.85 -18.07
C VAL A 61 9.84 -25.87 -19.61
N ALA A 62 10.53 -24.92 -20.25
CA ALA A 62 10.89 -25.06 -21.66
C ALA A 62 12.27 -25.75 -21.75
N PRO A 63 12.34 -27.06 -22.06
CA PRO A 63 13.61 -27.68 -22.35
C PRO A 63 14.13 -27.03 -23.63
N GLU A 64 15.28 -26.35 -23.58
CA GLU A 64 16.05 -26.12 -24.79
C GLU A 64 16.64 -27.45 -25.27
N GLU A 65 15.79 -28.25 -25.91
CA GLU A 65 16.21 -29.32 -26.80
C GLU A 65 15.98 -28.86 -28.24
N GLN A 66 17.00 -28.21 -28.81
CA GLN A 66 17.48 -28.40 -30.18
C GLN A 66 18.49 -27.31 -30.54
N LYS A 67 19.77 -27.61 -30.32
CA LYS A 67 20.83 -27.09 -31.18
C LYS A 67 21.92 -28.15 -31.38
N ASP A 68 21.49 -29.29 -31.90
CA ASP A 68 22.35 -30.22 -32.63
C ASP A 68 21.79 -30.31 -34.07
N LYS A 69 22.69 -30.19 -35.05
CA LYS A 69 22.48 -29.99 -36.51
C LYS A 69 22.12 -28.58 -37.01
N ALA A 70 23.16 -27.84 -37.36
CA ALA A 70 23.40 -27.37 -38.74
C ALA A 70 24.91 -27.21 -38.97
#